data_AF-A0AAX2AFD0-F1
#
_entry.id   AF-A0AAX2AFD0-F1
#
_cell.length_a   1.000
_cell.length_b   1.000
_cell.length_c   1.000
_cell.angle_alpha   90.00
_cell.angle_beta   90.00
_cell.angle_gamma   90.00
#
_symmetry.space_group_name_H-M   'P 1'
#
loop_
_entity.id
_entity.type
_entity.pdbx_description
1 polymer ?
#
loop_
_entity_poly.entity_id
_entity_poly.type
_entity_poly.pdbx_seq_one_letter_code
_entity_poly.pdbx_strand_id
1 'polypeptide(L)'
;MKKVIIINILLFSFVLHASNKIKEVIKDKDLFEGQKQQYKNLQDKSNEKIPFFNVPKPQLLKSDDKRCFFINHINTDSTTLLSSLEKEKILEKYLNKCNTLVDLKNIKNLKKKL
;
A
#
# COMPACT_ATOMS: atom_id res chain seq x y z
N MET A 1 -53.03 13.14 -48.97
CA MET A 1 -51.64 12.60 -49.00
C MET A 1 -50.68 13.32 -48.06
N LYS A 2 -50.52 14.66 -48.09
CA LYS A 2 -49.61 15.39 -47.19
C LYS A 2 -49.81 15.15 -45.68
N LYS A 3 -51.07 15.08 -45.21
CA LYS A 3 -51.39 14.80 -43.79
C LYS A 3 -50.93 13.41 -43.31
N VAL A 4 -50.98 12.40 -44.17
CA VAL A 4 -50.55 11.02 -43.85
C VAL A 4 -49.03 10.93 -43.72
N ILE A 5 -48.30 11.67 -44.57
CA ILE A 5 -46.84 11.74 -44.52
C ILE A 5 -46.37 12.41 -43.23
N ILE A 6 -47.02 13.50 -42.80
CA ILE A 6 -46.69 14.21 -41.55
C ILE A 6 -46.91 13.30 -40.32
N ILE A 7 -48.01 12.55 -40.28
CA ILE A 7 -48.30 11.61 -39.18
C ILE A 7 -47.23 10.52 -39.09
N ASN A 8 -46.79 9.99 -40.24
CA ASN A 8 -45.74 8.97 -40.27
C ASN A 8 -44.38 9.49 -39.77
N ILE A 9 -44.01 10.73 -40.14
CA ILE A 9 -42.76 11.38 -39.68
C ILE A 9 -42.77 11.63 -38.17
N LEU A 10 -43.92 12.05 -37.62
CA LEU A 10 -44.08 12.28 -36.18
C LEU A 10 -43.98 10.96 -35.38
N LEU A 11 -44.60 9.89 -35.86
CA LEU A 11 -44.50 8.56 -35.24
C LEU A 11 -43.06 8.04 -35.25
N PHE A 12 -42.34 8.20 -36.37
CA PHE A 12 -40.95 7.77 -36.48
C PHE A 12 -40.03 8.53 -35.52
N SER A 13 -40.25 9.84 -35.35
CA SER A 13 -39.47 10.69 -34.44
C SER A 13 -39.66 10.29 -32.97
N PHE A 14 -40.88 9.88 -32.61
CA PHE A 14 -41.23 9.42 -31.26
C PHE A 14 -40.58 8.07 -30.93
N VAL A 15 -40.59 7.14 -31.88
CA VAL A 15 -39.96 5.82 -31.74
C VAL A 15 -38.44 5.95 -31.56
N LEU A 16 -37.79 6.83 -32.33
CA LEU A 16 -36.36 7.10 -32.20
C LEU A 16 -36.00 7.68 -30.82
N HIS A 17 -36.78 8.66 -30.33
CA HIS A 17 -36.58 9.23 -28.99
C HIS A 17 -36.75 8.20 -27.87
N ALA A 18 -37.79 7.36 -27.95
CA ALA A 18 -38.01 6.29 -26.98
C ALA A 18 -36.86 5.27 -26.97
N SER A 19 -36.36 4.89 -28.16
CA SER A 19 -35.23 3.96 -28.28
C SER A 19 -33.93 4.51 -27.68
N ASN A 20 -33.67 5.82 -27.83
CA ASN A 20 -32.50 6.47 -27.26
C ASN A 20 -32.58 6.56 -25.74
N LYS A 21 -33.75 6.91 -25.18
CA LYS A 21 -33.94 6.91 -23.72
C LYS A 21 -33.76 5.52 -23.11
N ILE A 22 -34.25 4.47 -23.77
CA ILE A 22 -34.07 3.09 -23.29
C ILE A 22 -32.58 2.70 -23.27
N LYS A 23 -31.81 3.06 -24.31
CA LYS A 23 -30.36 2.82 -24.35
C LYS A 23 -29.61 3.55 -23.24
N GLU A 24 -30.01 4.79 -22.96
CA GLU A 24 -29.42 5.61 -21.88
C GLU A 24 -29.68 4.97 -20.50
N VAL A 25 -30.92 4.55 -20.23
CA VAL A 25 -31.28 3.85 -18.99
C VAL A 25 -30.51 2.53 -18.81
N ILE A 26 -30.30 1.77 -19.88
CA ILE A 26 -29.51 0.53 -19.83
C ILE A 26 -28.04 0.86 -19.52
N LYS A 27 -27.47 1.87 -20.18
CA LYS A 27 -26.09 2.30 -19.95
C LYS A 27 -25.86 2.77 -18.51
N ASP A 28 -26.79 3.53 -17.95
CA ASP A 28 -26.70 4.00 -16.57
C ASP A 28 -26.81 2.85 -15.57
N LYS A 29 -27.66 1.87 -15.86
CA LYS A 29 -27.77 0.64 -15.05
C LYS A 29 -26.48 -0.18 -15.07
N ASP A 30 -25.89 -0.37 -16.24
CA ASP A 30 -24.63 -1.12 -16.38
C ASP A 30 -23.47 -0.39 -15.67
N LEU A 31 -23.42 0.93 -15.76
CA LEU A 31 -22.45 1.75 -15.03
C LEU A 31 -22.61 1.59 -13.51
N PHE A 32 -23.84 1.64 -13.02
CA PHE A 32 -24.14 1.49 -11.59
C PHE A 32 -23.75 0.10 -11.07
N GLU A 33 -24.12 -0.98 -11.75
CA GLU A 33 -23.74 -2.33 -11.34
C GLU A 33 -22.22 -2.54 -11.41
N GLY A 34 -21.54 -1.96 -12.40
CA GLY A 34 -20.07 -1.97 -12.48
C GLY A 34 -19.40 -1.28 -11.29
N GLN A 35 -19.88 -0.09 -10.90
CA GLN A 35 -19.38 0.63 -9.73
C GLN A 35 -19.64 -0.15 -8.44
N LYS A 36 -20.84 -0.70 -8.28
CA LYS A 36 -21.22 -1.53 -7.11
C LYS A 36 -20.31 -2.75 -6.97
N GLN A 37 -19.95 -3.41 -8.07
CA GLN A 37 -19.04 -4.56 -8.05
C GLN A 37 -17.62 -4.16 -7.64
N GLN A 38 -17.11 -3.01 -8.11
CA GLN A 38 -15.81 -2.49 -7.67
C GLN A 38 -15.76 -2.19 -6.17
N TYR A 39 -16.80 -1.52 -5.65
CA TYR A 39 -16.89 -1.25 -4.21
C TYR A 39 -16.93 -2.52 -3.38
N LYS A 40 -17.71 -3.53 -3.81
CA LYS A 40 -17.78 -4.82 -3.13
C LYS A 40 -16.41 -5.51 -3.09
N ASN A 41 -15.69 -5.54 -4.22
CA ASN A 41 -14.35 -6.12 -4.29
C ASN A 41 -13.34 -5.41 -3.37
N LEU A 42 -13.42 -4.08 -3.26
CA LEU A 42 -12.56 -3.30 -2.36
C LEU A 42 -12.90 -3.56 -0.89
N GLN A 43 -14.19 -3.68 -0.57
CA GLN A 43 -14.65 -4.00 0.77
C GLN A 43 -14.25 -5.41 1.18
N ASP A 44 -14.38 -6.39 0.29
CA ASP A 44 -13.97 -7.77 0.53
C ASP A 44 -12.44 -7.87 0.77
N LYS A 45 -11.63 -7.16 -0.03
CA LYS A 45 -10.17 -7.07 0.18
C LYS A 45 -9.78 -6.35 1.47
N SER A 46 -10.55 -5.36 1.90
CA SER A 46 -10.34 -4.71 3.20
C SER A 46 -10.68 -5.62 4.38
N ASN A 47 -11.60 -6.57 4.18
CA ASN A 47 -12.03 -7.54 5.19
C ASN A 47 -11.15 -8.81 5.20
N GLU A 48 -10.36 -9.05 4.14
CA GLU A 48 -9.31 -10.06 4.16
C GLU A 48 -8.28 -9.70 5.25
N LYS A 49 -8.23 -10.53 6.29
CA LYS A 49 -7.22 -10.41 7.33
C LYS A 49 -5.86 -10.61 6.69
N ILE A 50 -5.08 -9.53 6.61
CA ILE A 50 -3.66 -9.59 6.25
C ILE A 50 -3.03 -10.66 7.15
N PRO A 51 -2.39 -11.70 6.61
CA PRO A 51 -1.78 -12.74 7.42
C PRO A 51 -0.71 -12.10 8.30
N PHE A 52 -1.01 -12.01 9.60
CA PHE A 52 -0.07 -11.52 10.59
C PHE A 52 0.88 -12.66 10.95
N PHE A 53 2.10 -12.60 10.43
CA PHE A 53 3.17 -13.48 10.87
C PHE A 53 3.81 -12.89 12.11
N ASN A 54 3.70 -13.57 13.25
CA ASN A 54 4.45 -13.21 14.45
C ASN A 54 5.91 -13.62 14.24
N VAL A 55 6.69 -12.78 13.55
CA VAL A 55 8.13 -13.02 13.35
C VAL A 55 8.83 -12.69 14.67
N PRO A 56 9.40 -13.68 15.38
CA PRO A 56 10.08 -13.43 16.64
C PRO A 56 11.28 -12.51 16.39
N LYS A 57 11.34 -11.40 17.13
CA LYS A 57 12.44 -10.45 17.01
C LYS A 57 13.73 -11.14 17.47
N PRO A 58 14.81 -11.14 16.64
CA PRO A 58 16.08 -11.66 17.08
C PRO A 58 16.56 -10.87 18.31
N GLN A 59 16.92 -11.60 19.35
CA GLN A 59 17.45 -11.02 20.58
C GLN A 59 18.89 -10.57 20.36
N LEU A 60 19.23 -9.39 20.87
CA LEU A 60 20.61 -8.92 20.86
C LEU A 60 21.42 -9.74 21.87
N LEU A 61 22.68 -9.98 21.54
CA LEU A 61 23.62 -10.60 22.47
C LEU A 61 23.88 -9.63 23.64
N LYS A 62 23.99 -10.16 24.86
CA LYS A 62 24.40 -9.37 26.03
C LYS A 62 25.82 -8.86 25.81
N SER A 63 26.04 -7.56 26.04
CA SER A 63 27.38 -6.96 25.98
C SER A 63 28.26 -7.57 27.07
N ASP A 64 29.57 -7.68 26.80
CA ASP A 64 30.56 -8.17 27.76
C ASP A 64 31.53 -7.04 28.15
N ASP A 65 32.04 -7.04 29.38
CA ASP A 65 32.95 -5.96 29.86
C ASP A 65 34.41 -6.15 29.40
N LYS A 66 34.61 -6.72 28.21
CA LYS A 66 35.95 -6.94 27.65
C LYS A 66 36.51 -5.67 27.01
N ARG A 67 37.72 -5.79 26.46
CA ARG A 67 38.38 -4.76 25.63
C ARG A 67 37.37 -4.11 24.67
N CYS A 68 37.21 -2.80 24.79
CA CYS A 68 36.30 -2.00 23.98
C CYS A 68 37.05 -0.96 23.14
N PHE A 69 36.33 -0.34 22.21
CA PHE A 69 36.80 0.75 21.38
C PHE A 69 35.71 1.82 21.26
N PHE A 70 36.12 3.04 20.99
CA PHE A 70 35.20 4.15 20.76
C PHE A 70 34.83 4.26 19.29
N ILE A 71 33.53 4.40 19.02
CA ILE A 71 32.99 4.62 17.68
C ILE A 71 32.56 6.08 17.58
N ASN A 72 33.28 6.88 16.79
CA ASN A 72 32.98 8.29 16.60
C ASN A 72 32.08 8.55 15.39
N HIS A 73 32.06 7.62 14.43
CA HIS A 73 31.29 7.73 13.19
C HIS A 73 30.87 6.35 12.69
N ILE A 74 29.63 6.23 12.18
CA ILE A 74 29.10 5.01 11.57
C ILE A 74 28.51 5.39 10.21
N ASN A 75 29.11 4.90 9.13
CA ASN A 75 28.55 5.07 7.80
C ASN A 75 27.55 3.95 7.47
N THR A 76 26.39 4.29 6.89
CA THR A 76 25.34 3.34 6.52
C THR A 76 24.91 3.47 5.06
N ASP A 77 25.83 3.17 4.14
CA ASP A 77 25.59 3.22 2.68
C ASP A 77 24.62 2.14 2.18
N SER A 78 24.24 1.16 3.00
CA SER A 78 23.39 0.04 2.55
C SER A 78 21.89 0.37 2.61
N THR A 79 21.17 -0.05 1.57
CA THR A 79 19.72 -0.15 1.52
C THR A 79 19.21 -1.06 2.63
N THR A 80 18.69 -0.47 3.70
CA THR A 80 17.86 -1.16 4.68
C THR A 80 16.45 -0.56 4.61
N LEU A 81 15.43 -1.33 4.99
CA LEU A 81 14.03 -0.85 5.03
C LEU A 81 13.78 0.18 6.14
N LEU A 82 14.79 0.49 6.96
CA LEU A 82 14.69 1.51 8.00
C LEU A 82 14.85 2.89 7.39
N SER A 83 13.96 3.80 7.78
CA SER A 83 14.12 5.23 7.51
C SER A 83 15.40 5.76 8.15
N SER A 84 15.91 6.89 7.63
CA SER A 84 17.12 7.53 8.17
C SER A 84 17.01 7.83 9.66
N LEU A 85 15.82 8.25 10.12
CA LEU A 85 15.55 8.60 11.52
C LEU A 85 15.55 7.37 12.44
N GLU A 86 15.07 6.22 11.96
CA GLU A 86 15.14 4.96 12.71
C GLU A 86 16.57 4.43 12.81
N LYS A 87 17.35 4.56 11.72
CA LYS A 87 18.78 4.22 11.73
C LYS A 87 19.50 5.06 12.78
N GLU A 88 19.31 6.37 12.77
CA GLU A 88 19.97 7.30 13.69
C GLU A 88 19.67 6.95 15.15
N LYS A 89 18.39 6.79 15.53
CA LYS A 89 17.99 6.39 16.89
C LYS A 89 18.62 5.08 17.37
N ILE A 90 18.81 4.12 16.47
CA ILE A 90 19.43 2.83 16.80
C ILE A 90 20.94 3.01 16.97
N LEU A 91 21.58 3.77 16.07
CA LEU A 91 23.03 3.95 16.00
C LEU A 91 23.57 4.90 17.08
N GLU A 92 22.79 5.89 17.52
CA GLU A 92 23.12 6.77 18.66
C GLU A 92 23.52 6.00 19.92
N LYS A 93 22.98 4.79 20.10
CA LYS A 93 23.32 3.95 21.25
C LYS A 93 24.79 3.51 21.26
N TYR A 94 25.43 3.51 20.10
CA TYR A 94 26.79 3.05 19.87
C TYR A 94 27.77 4.20 19.60
N LEU A 95 27.29 5.41 19.26
CA LEU A 95 28.17 6.56 19.02
C LEU A 95 28.74 7.14 20.31
N ASN A 96 30.00 7.58 20.26
CA ASN A 96 30.75 8.23 21.34
C ASN A 96 30.78 7.44 22.65
N LYS A 97 30.68 6.11 22.55
CA LYS A 97 30.74 5.19 23.68
C LYS A 97 31.78 4.10 23.46
N CYS A 98 32.21 3.51 24.57
CA CYS A 98 33.02 2.29 24.61
C CYS A 98 32.13 1.11 24.19
N ASN A 99 32.41 0.55 23.01
CA ASN A 99 31.68 -0.57 22.42
C ASN A 99 32.57 -1.80 22.33
N THR A 100 31.97 -2.97 22.51
CA THR A 100 32.67 -4.26 22.45
C THR A 100 32.52 -4.90 21.08
N LEU A 101 33.25 -6.00 20.85
CA LEU A 101 33.04 -6.83 19.67
C LEU A 101 31.62 -7.41 19.59
N VAL A 102 30.96 -7.60 20.74
CA VAL A 102 29.57 -8.07 20.78
C VAL A 102 28.62 -6.98 20.28
N ASP A 103 28.88 -5.73 20.64
CA ASP A 103 28.09 -4.58 20.18
C ASP A 103 28.18 -4.41 18.66
N LEU A 104 29.35 -4.61 18.04
CA LEU A 104 29.46 -4.62 16.57
C LEU A 104 28.68 -5.76 15.90
N LYS A 105 28.69 -6.95 16.51
CA LYS A 105 27.87 -8.08 16.02
C LYS A 105 26.38 -7.74 16.09
N ASN A 106 25.95 -7.06 17.17
CA ASN A 106 24.59 -6.55 17.31
C ASN A 106 24.25 -5.51 16.22
N ILE A 107 25.16 -4.58 15.89
CA ILE A 107 25.00 -3.64 14.76
C ILE A 107 24.85 -4.37 13.42
N LYS A 108 25.64 -5.41 13.18
CA LYS A 108 25.50 -6.24 11.95
C LYS A 108 24.15 -6.97 11.91
N ASN A 109 23.70 -7.51 13.04
CA ASN A 109 22.44 -8.25 13.13
C ASN A 109 21.20 -7.34 12.97
N LEU A 110 21.34 -6.03 13.21
CA LEU A 110 20.27 -5.07 12.89
C LEU A 110 19.94 -5.04 11.39
N LYS A 111 20.89 -5.36 10.50
CA LYS A 111 20.63 -5.49 9.05
C LYS A 111 19.83 -6.75 8.69
N LYS A 112 19.88 -7.79 9.54
CA LYS A 112 19.19 -9.09 9.36
C LYS A 112 17.79 -9.12 10.01
N LYS A 113 17.35 -8.02 10.63
CA LYS A 113 16.07 -7.91 11.33
C LYS A 113 14.89 -7.63 10.38
N LEU A 114 15.14 -7.69 9.08
CA LEU A 114 14.20 -7.48 7.98
C LEU A 114 14.03 -8.79 7.21
#